data_AF-A0A5S3X3D6-F1
#
_entry.id   AF-A0A5S3X3D6-F1
#
_cell.length_a   1.000
_cell.length_b   1.000
_cell.length_c   1.000
_cell.angle_alpha   90.00
_cell.angle_beta   90.00
_cell.angle_gamma   90.00
#
_symmetry.space_group_name_H-M   'P 1'
#
loop_
_entity.id
_entity.type
_entity.pdbx_description
1 polymer ?
#
loop_
_entity_poly.entity_id
_entity_poly.type
_entity_poly.pdbx_seq_one_letter_code
_entity_poly.pdbx_strand_id
1 'polypeptide(L)'
;MAVEAYLGDMMPYGGDFTVEGYGPCDGSFVSVNQNQALFTILGNKYGGDGRTTFALPDLRGRSPIRYGKGRGLIEYPLGAYTGGELVKLEPRHLPPHTHKAKAVARFTMVSNNGNALFPDYEGNSYMAPIQPPGPLQQSPAQLFFTPSDFEKADFMSPIKGVEVEAEVYSDYNDNAEFDIRSPVLAIGWQICVLGAYPRRA
;
A
#
# COMPACT_ATOMS: atom_id res chain seq x y z
N MET A 1 39.76 24.15 -21.53
CA MET A 1 39.16 25.41 -21.06
C MET A 1 37.77 25.05 -20.55
N ALA A 2 37.59 24.96 -19.23
CA ALA A 2 36.23 24.88 -18.70
C ALA A 2 35.57 26.22 -18.99
N VAL A 3 34.43 26.21 -19.67
CA VAL A 3 33.61 27.42 -19.83
C VAL A 3 33.20 27.86 -18.43
N GLU A 4 33.39 29.13 -18.10
CA GLU A 4 32.94 29.70 -16.83
C GLU A 4 31.42 29.54 -16.72
N ALA A 5 30.94 28.95 -15.62
CA ALA A 5 29.51 28.76 -15.40
C ALA A 5 28.82 30.11 -15.17
N TYR A 6 27.56 30.22 -15.58
CA TYR A 6 26.76 31.37 -15.23
C TYR A 6 26.20 31.24 -13.82
N LEU A 7 26.06 32.37 -13.11
CA LEU A 7 25.37 32.42 -11.83
C LEU A 7 23.97 31.82 -11.95
N GLY A 8 23.65 30.90 -11.05
CA GLY A 8 22.37 30.17 -11.06
C GLY A 8 22.34 28.93 -11.96
N ASP A 9 23.40 28.63 -12.71
CA ASP A 9 23.51 27.34 -13.41
C ASP A 9 23.49 26.19 -12.40
N MET A 10 22.66 25.20 -12.68
CA MET A 10 22.52 24.00 -11.85
C MET A 10 23.06 22.79 -12.60
N MET A 11 23.82 21.95 -11.91
CA MET A 11 24.32 20.70 -12.49
C MET A 11 24.27 19.54 -11.49
N PRO A 12 24.12 18.31 -12.00
CA PRO A 12 24.36 17.12 -11.18
C PRO A 12 25.85 17.02 -10.82
N TYR A 13 26.11 16.48 -9.64
CA TYR A 13 27.45 16.24 -9.11
C TYR A 13 27.53 14.84 -8.48
N GLY A 14 28.57 14.09 -8.83
CA GLY A 14 28.75 12.71 -8.37
C GLY A 14 29.47 12.58 -7.03
N GLY A 15 30.01 13.67 -6.47
CA GLY A 15 30.66 13.68 -5.17
C GLY A 15 29.69 13.98 -4.02
N ASP A 16 30.18 13.80 -2.79
CA ASP A 16 29.46 13.96 -1.54
C ASP A 16 29.63 15.35 -0.88
N PHE A 17 30.33 16.26 -1.57
CA PHE A 17 30.56 17.63 -1.13
C PHE A 17 30.09 18.65 -2.20
N THR A 18 30.10 19.94 -1.85
CA THR A 18 29.83 21.02 -2.80
C THR A 18 31.13 21.63 -3.29
N VAL A 19 31.30 21.75 -4.60
CA VAL A 19 32.52 22.32 -5.19
C VAL A 19 32.62 23.82 -4.82
N GLU A 20 33.84 24.33 -4.68
CA GLU A 20 34.06 25.76 -4.45
C GLU A 20 33.38 26.61 -5.54
N GLY A 21 32.71 27.70 -5.13
CA GLY A 21 31.92 28.53 -6.02
C GLY A 21 30.52 27.98 -6.33
N TYR A 22 30.15 26.84 -5.75
CA TYR A 22 28.80 26.28 -5.80
C TYR A 22 28.16 26.23 -4.41
N GLY A 23 26.83 26.19 -4.40
CA GLY A 23 26.01 25.90 -3.22
C GLY A 23 25.26 24.57 -3.41
N PRO A 24 24.98 23.82 -2.34
CA PRO A 24 24.17 22.62 -2.42
C PRO A 24 22.71 22.96 -2.78
N CYS A 25 22.07 22.12 -3.59
CA CYS A 25 20.63 22.23 -3.87
C CYS A 25 19.80 21.52 -2.77
N ASP A 26 19.93 21.97 -1.52
CA ASP A 26 19.32 21.39 -0.32
C ASP A 26 18.35 22.34 0.43
N GLY A 27 17.97 23.47 -0.17
CA GLY A 27 17.10 24.45 0.47
C GLY A 27 17.77 25.35 1.51
N SER A 28 19.10 25.33 1.62
CA SER A 28 19.84 26.18 2.55
C SER A 28 19.59 27.68 2.32
N PHE A 29 19.53 28.44 3.42
CA PHE A 29 19.39 29.90 3.38
C PHE A 29 20.74 30.58 3.18
N VAL A 30 20.76 31.57 2.29
CA VAL A 30 21.92 32.36 1.92
C VAL A 30 21.63 33.83 2.15
N SER A 31 22.63 34.58 2.62
CA SER A 31 22.50 36.02 2.83
C SER A 31 22.41 36.77 1.50
N VAL A 32 21.38 37.62 1.37
CA VAL A 32 21.20 38.53 0.24
C VAL A 32 22.40 39.47 0.12
N ASN A 33 22.92 39.97 1.24
CA ASN A 33 24.03 40.94 1.24
C ASN A 33 25.33 40.35 0.68
N GLN A 34 25.56 39.06 0.87
CA GLN A 34 26.76 38.37 0.38
C GLN A 34 26.58 37.85 -1.05
N ASN A 35 25.34 37.63 -1.50
CA ASN A 35 25.02 36.98 -2.77
C ASN A 35 24.02 37.80 -3.59
N GLN A 36 24.24 39.12 -3.68
CA GLN A 36 23.32 40.05 -4.34
C GLN A 36 23.08 39.67 -5.81
N ALA A 37 24.15 39.32 -6.55
CA ALA A 37 24.05 38.92 -7.95
C ALA A 37 23.16 37.68 -8.14
N LEU A 38 23.35 36.64 -7.33
CA LEU A 38 22.51 35.45 -7.37
C LEU A 38 21.06 35.75 -6.96
N PHE A 39 20.86 36.61 -5.96
CA PHE A 39 19.53 37.03 -5.53
C PHE A 39 18.75 37.75 -6.64
N THR A 40 19.39 38.53 -7.50
CA THR A 40 18.68 39.17 -8.64
C THR A 40 18.18 38.16 -9.69
N ILE A 41 18.70 36.94 -9.69
CA ILE A 41 18.30 35.84 -10.58
C ILE A 41 17.20 35.01 -9.92
N LEU A 42 17.46 34.49 -8.72
CA LEU A 42 16.56 33.56 -8.04
C LEU A 42 15.42 34.28 -7.29
N GLY A 43 15.68 35.47 -6.75
CA GLY A 43 14.80 36.12 -5.79
C GLY A 43 14.58 35.26 -4.56
N ASN A 44 13.36 35.27 -4.04
CA ASN A 44 12.92 34.42 -2.91
C ASN A 44 12.04 33.23 -3.38
N LYS A 45 12.13 32.82 -4.65
CA LYS A 45 11.26 31.78 -5.23
C LYS A 45 11.34 30.43 -4.51
N TYR A 46 12.50 30.11 -3.95
CA TYR A 46 12.74 28.86 -3.24
C TYR A 46 12.60 28.98 -1.72
N GLY A 47 12.30 30.18 -1.22
CA GLY A 47 12.16 30.49 0.21
C GLY A 47 12.97 31.71 0.64
N GLY A 48 12.88 32.02 1.94
CA GLY A 48 13.55 33.13 2.61
C GLY A 48 12.66 34.37 2.71
N ASP A 49 13.14 35.37 3.45
CA ASP A 49 12.39 36.62 3.68
C ASP A 49 12.47 37.61 2.50
N GLY A 50 13.35 37.34 1.52
CA GLY A 50 13.58 38.21 0.36
C GLY A 50 14.19 39.57 0.71
N ARG A 51 14.64 39.76 1.95
CA ARG A 51 15.22 41.02 2.45
C ARG A 51 16.63 40.80 2.97
N THR A 52 16.79 39.84 3.88
CA THR A 52 18.08 39.48 4.47
C THR A 52 18.59 38.14 3.94
N THR A 53 17.67 37.24 3.61
CA THR A 53 17.96 35.87 3.16
C THR A 53 17.07 35.42 2.01
N PHE A 54 17.59 34.50 1.22
CA PHE A 54 16.85 33.72 0.23
C PHE A 54 17.32 32.26 0.31
N ALA A 55 16.51 31.32 -0.15
CA ALA A 55 16.90 29.91 -0.18
C ALA A 55 17.47 29.50 -1.55
N LEU A 56 18.39 28.54 -1.54
CA LEU A 56 18.74 27.75 -2.71
C LEU A 56 17.61 26.74 -3.04
N PRO A 57 17.55 26.19 -4.26
CA PRO A 57 16.60 25.11 -4.57
C PRO A 57 16.78 23.90 -3.64
N ASP A 58 15.70 23.22 -3.27
CA ASP A 58 15.76 21.93 -2.57
C ASP A 58 15.34 20.78 -3.50
N LEU A 59 16.32 19.96 -3.90
CA LEU A 59 16.10 18.79 -4.76
C LEU A 59 16.12 17.46 -4.00
N ARG A 60 16.23 17.48 -2.66
CA ARG A 60 16.17 16.25 -1.87
C ARG A 60 14.79 15.61 -2.04
N GLY A 61 14.77 14.34 -2.43
CA GLY A 61 13.53 13.60 -2.67
C GLY A 61 12.77 13.99 -3.94
N ARG A 62 13.36 14.85 -4.81
CA ARG A 62 12.65 15.46 -5.94
C ARG A 62 13.44 15.30 -7.23
N SER A 63 12.72 15.14 -8.34
CA SER A 63 13.31 15.21 -9.68
C SER A 63 13.05 16.59 -10.28
N PRO A 64 14.07 17.26 -10.85
CA PRO A 64 13.87 18.55 -11.49
C PRO A 64 13.03 18.40 -12.77
N ILE A 65 12.10 19.32 -12.97
CA ILE A 65 11.27 19.44 -14.18
C ILE A 65 11.33 20.86 -14.72
N ARG A 66 11.00 21.04 -16.01
CA ARG A 66 10.91 22.37 -16.60
C ARG A 66 9.65 23.08 -16.13
N TYR A 67 9.79 24.32 -15.69
CA TYR A 67 8.66 25.17 -15.31
C TYR A 67 7.80 25.59 -16.52
N GLY A 68 6.58 26.05 -16.24
CA GLY A 68 5.60 26.54 -17.21
C GLY A 68 4.55 25.50 -17.59
N LYS A 69 3.75 25.83 -18.60
CA LYS A 69 2.67 24.99 -19.12
C LYS A 69 3.00 24.46 -20.50
N GLY A 70 3.10 23.14 -20.64
CA GLY A 70 3.16 22.46 -21.93
C GLY A 70 1.77 22.26 -22.54
N ARG A 71 1.69 22.04 -23.86
CA ARG A 71 0.41 21.76 -24.53
C ARG A 71 -0.16 20.43 -24.00
N GLY A 72 -1.32 20.48 -23.35
CA GLY A 72 -1.95 19.30 -22.73
C GLY A 72 -1.28 18.82 -21.43
N LEU A 73 -0.33 19.59 -20.87
CA LEU A 73 0.33 19.27 -19.61
C LEU A 73 -0.17 20.18 -18.49
N ILE A 74 0.09 19.73 -17.26
CA ILE A 74 -0.09 20.54 -16.04
C ILE A 74 0.90 21.70 -16.06
N GLU A 75 0.48 22.84 -15.52
CA GLU A 75 1.34 24.00 -15.34
C GLU A 75 2.14 23.90 -14.05
N TYR A 76 3.45 24.11 -14.14
CA TYR A 76 4.35 24.12 -12.98
C TYR A 76 4.97 25.50 -12.79
N PRO A 77 4.56 26.28 -11.76
CA PRO A 77 5.20 27.54 -11.46
C PRO A 77 6.68 27.36 -11.10
N LEU A 78 7.54 28.30 -11.51
CA LEU A 78 8.95 28.26 -11.15
C LEU A 78 9.11 28.37 -9.63
N GLY A 79 9.85 27.44 -9.01
CA GLY A 79 10.06 27.38 -7.56
C GLY A 79 8.98 26.62 -6.79
N ALA A 80 7.95 26.09 -7.47
CA ALA A 80 6.93 25.29 -6.79
C ALA A 80 7.45 23.89 -6.41
N TYR A 81 7.21 23.51 -5.16
CA TYR A 81 7.35 22.12 -4.71
C TYR A 81 6.00 21.40 -4.86
N THR A 82 5.99 20.29 -5.58
CA THR A 82 4.77 19.51 -5.85
C THR A 82 5.07 18.02 -5.90
N GLY A 83 4.02 17.20 -5.80
CA GLY A 83 4.14 15.75 -5.65
C GLY A 83 4.44 15.32 -4.20
N GLY A 84 4.67 14.02 -4.03
CA GLY A 84 5.08 13.40 -2.77
C GLY A 84 5.89 12.15 -3.05
N GLU A 85 6.68 11.70 -2.07
CA GLU A 85 7.45 10.45 -2.18
C GLU A 85 6.60 9.25 -1.81
N LEU A 86 5.70 9.44 -0.83
CA LEU A 86 4.82 8.42 -0.28
C LEU A 86 3.37 8.79 -0.58
N VAL A 87 2.59 7.80 -0.99
CA VAL A 87 1.14 7.95 -1.17
C VAL A 87 0.42 6.91 -0.32
N LYS A 88 -0.65 7.36 0.31
CA LYS A 88 -1.61 6.52 1.01
C LYS A 88 -2.78 6.21 0.09
N LEU A 89 -3.02 4.94 -0.20
CA LEU A 89 -4.15 4.50 -1.01
C LEU A 89 -5.44 4.56 -0.17
N GLU A 90 -6.26 5.57 -0.43
CA GLU A 90 -7.65 5.62 0.03
C GLU A 90 -8.60 4.92 -0.96
N PRO A 91 -9.79 4.45 -0.52
CA PRO A 91 -10.79 3.84 -1.41
C PRO A 91 -11.15 4.68 -2.64
N ARG A 92 -11.07 6.02 -2.56
CA ARG A 92 -11.29 6.92 -3.70
C ARG A 92 -10.25 6.79 -4.82
N HIS A 93 -9.08 6.22 -4.53
CA HIS A 93 -8.03 5.97 -5.53
C HIS A 93 -8.25 4.66 -6.29
N LEU A 94 -9.21 3.83 -5.87
CA LEU A 94 -9.57 2.59 -6.52
C LEU A 94 -10.97 2.73 -7.14
N PRO A 95 -11.20 2.24 -8.37
CA PRO A 95 -12.55 2.14 -8.89
C PRO A 95 -13.47 1.34 -7.95
N PRO A 96 -14.77 1.67 -7.86
CA PRO A 96 -15.73 0.87 -7.13
C PRO A 96 -15.69 -0.58 -7.62
N HIS A 97 -15.44 -1.51 -6.70
CA HIS A 97 -15.35 -2.94 -6.99
C HIS A 97 -15.99 -3.75 -5.86
N THR A 98 -16.30 -5.01 -6.16
CA THR A 98 -16.92 -5.94 -5.20
C THR A 98 -16.18 -7.27 -5.22
N HIS A 99 -16.19 -7.98 -4.09
CA HIS A 99 -15.59 -9.31 -3.96
C HIS A 99 -16.68 -10.33 -3.67
N LYS A 100 -16.61 -11.52 -4.27
CA LYS A 100 -17.48 -12.65 -3.92
C LYS A 100 -16.80 -13.48 -2.86
N ALA A 101 -17.33 -13.50 -1.64
CA ALA A 101 -16.86 -14.43 -0.61
C ALA A 101 -17.35 -15.85 -0.92
N LYS A 102 -16.47 -16.85 -0.79
CA LYS A 102 -16.84 -18.27 -0.83
C LYS A 102 -16.69 -18.86 0.56
N ALA A 103 -17.82 -19.18 1.19
CA ALA A 103 -17.84 -19.95 2.43
C ALA A 103 -18.07 -21.44 2.12
N VAL A 104 -17.39 -22.33 2.85
CA VAL A 104 -17.65 -23.76 2.83
C VAL A 104 -18.12 -24.16 4.22
N ALA A 105 -19.41 -24.47 4.35
CA ALA A 105 -19.93 -25.07 5.56
C ALA A 105 -19.67 -26.58 5.51
N ARG A 106 -18.97 -27.12 6.51
CA ARG A 106 -18.79 -28.56 6.69
C ARG A 106 -19.64 -29.00 7.87
N PHE A 107 -20.48 -30.01 7.67
CA PHE A 107 -21.31 -30.61 8.71
C PHE A 107 -20.84 -32.03 8.98
N THR A 108 -20.69 -32.37 10.26
CA THR A 108 -20.52 -33.75 10.71
C THR A 108 -21.82 -34.18 11.36
N MET A 109 -22.56 -35.08 10.71
CA MET A 109 -23.79 -35.65 11.26
C MET A 109 -23.51 -37.09 11.70
N VAL A 110 -23.90 -37.42 12.94
CA VAL A 110 -23.77 -38.78 13.50
C VAL A 110 -25.17 -39.37 13.64
N SER A 111 -25.43 -40.48 12.95
CA SER A 111 -26.68 -41.24 13.12
C SER A 111 -26.56 -42.19 14.29
N ASN A 112 -27.55 -42.20 15.19
CA ASN A 112 -27.58 -43.12 16.33
C ASN A 112 -28.26 -44.46 16.01
N ASN A 113 -28.87 -44.60 14.83
CA ASN A 113 -29.49 -45.84 14.39
C ASN A 113 -29.21 -46.03 12.89
N GLY A 114 -28.86 -47.26 12.52
CA GLY A 114 -28.25 -47.61 11.24
C GLY A 114 -28.94 -47.00 10.01
N ASN A 115 -28.09 -46.58 9.07
CA ASN A 115 -28.38 -46.02 7.74
C ASN A 115 -28.95 -44.59 7.73
N ALA A 116 -28.07 -43.60 7.92
CA ALA A 116 -28.33 -42.25 7.43
C ALA A 116 -27.77 -42.08 6.01
N LEU A 117 -28.66 -41.79 5.06
CA LEU A 117 -28.30 -41.37 3.70
C LEU A 117 -28.06 -39.86 3.71
N PHE A 118 -26.87 -39.42 3.29
CA PHE A 118 -26.54 -38.01 3.15
C PHE A 118 -26.19 -37.70 1.69
N PRO A 119 -27.00 -36.92 0.96
CA PRO A 119 -26.59 -36.40 -0.34
C PRO A 119 -25.58 -35.27 -0.14
N ASP A 120 -24.46 -35.31 -0.87
CA ASP A 120 -23.60 -34.14 -1.03
C ASP A 120 -24.22 -33.10 -2.00
N TYR A 121 -23.55 -31.97 -2.20
CA TYR A 121 -23.98 -30.91 -3.11
C TYR A 121 -24.10 -31.38 -4.58
N GLU A 122 -23.45 -32.48 -4.94
CA GLU A 122 -23.49 -33.10 -6.27
C GLU A 122 -24.48 -34.30 -6.35
N GLY A 123 -25.19 -34.59 -5.25
CA GLY A 123 -26.18 -35.66 -5.17
C GLY A 123 -25.62 -37.06 -4.88
N ASN A 124 -24.32 -37.20 -4.58
CA ASN A 124 -23.73 -38.49 -4.22
C ASN A 124 -24.03 -38.86 -2.77
N SER A 125 -24.49 -40.09 -2.55
CA SER A 125 -24.84 -40.62 -1.23
C SER A 125 -23.73 -41.54 -0.72
N TYR A 126 -23.04 -41.16 0.37
CA TYR A 126 -22.04 -42.02 1.00
C TYR A 126 -22.63 -42.77 2.19
N MET A 127 -22.66 -44.09 2.12
CA MET A 127 -23.04 -44.95 3.25
C MET A 127 -21.82 -45.17 4.13
N ALA A 128 -21.83 -44.65 5.35
CA ALA A 128 -20.89 -45.10 6.38
C ALA A 128 -21.47 -46.38 7.02
N PRO A 129 -20.87 -47.57 6.82
CA PRO A 129 -21.34 -48.77 7.49
C PRO A 129 -21.00 -48.64 8.98
N ILE A 130 -22.02 -48.67 9.85
CA ILE A 130 -21.77 -49.07 11.24
C ILE A 130 -21.47 -50.55 11.16
N GLN A 131 -20.22 -50.94 11.42
CA GLN A 131 -19.85 -52.34 11.55
C GLN A 131 -20.27 -52.76 12.97
N PRO A 132 -21.37 -53.51 13.16
CA PRO A 132 -21.73 -53.96 14.51
C PRO A 132 -20.59 -54.82 15.06
N PRO A 133 -20.27 -54.74 16.37
CA PRO A 133 -19.34 -55.67 17.01
C PRO A 133 -19.80 -57.09 16.70
N GLY A 134 -18.85 -57.92 16.25
CA GLY A 134 -19.14 -59.26 15.75
C GLY A 134 -19.93 -60.13 16.76
N PRO A 135 -20.55 -61.22 16.29
CA PRO A 135 -21.51 -62.03 17.06
C PRO A 135 -20.96 -62.67 18.34
N LEU A 136 -19.65 -62.58 18.59
CA LEU A 136 -18.98 -63.13 19.78
C LEU A 136 -18.82 -62.13 20.93
N GLN A 137 -19.26 -60.87 20.75
CA GLN A 137 -19.13 -59.81 21.75
C GLN A 137 -20.48 -59.36 22.35
N GLN A 138 -21.57 -60.05 22.02
CA GLN A 138 -22.91 -59.73 22.49
C GLN A 138 -23.38 -60.75 23.54
N SER A 139 -23.85 -60.28 24.69
CA SER A 139 -24.52 -61.13 25.67
C SER A 139 -25.91 -61.57 25.15
N PRO A 140 -26.47 -62.72 25.57
CA PRO A 140 -27.78 -63.18 25.10
C PRO A 140 -28.93 -62.19 25.33
N ALA A 141 -28.80 -61.29 26.31
CA ALA A 141 -29.78 -60.23 26.59
C ALA A 141 -29.78 -59.10 25.53
N GLN A 142 -28.75 -59.00 24.71
CA GLN A 142 -28.62 -58.00 23.63
C GLN A 142 -29.17 -58.50 22.29
N LEU A 143 -29.62 -59.76 22.22
CA LEU A 143 -30.17 -60.39 21.00
C LEU A 143 -31.70 -60.37 20.93
N PHE A 144 -32.38 -59.96 22.01
CA PHE A 144 -33.83 -59.89 22.08
C PHE A 144 -34.26 -58.47 22.44
N PHE A 145 -35.13 -57.87 21.62
CA PHE A 145 -35.70 -56.56 21.90
C PHE A 145 -36.57 -56.61 23.16
N THR A 146 -36.35 -55.69 24.09
CA THR A 146 -37.25 -55.41 25.22
C THR A 146 -38.25 -54.32 24.82
N PRO A 147 -39.49 -54.32 25.35
CA PRO A 147 -40.48 -53.29 25.00
C PRO A 147 -40.02 -51.85 25.27
N SER A 148 -39.11 -51.64 26.24
CA SER A 148 -38.47 -50.37 26.55
C SER A 148 -37.57 -49.83 25.43
N ASP A 149 -37.13 -50.69 24.50
CA ASP A 149 -36.36 -50.29 23.32
C ASP A 149 -37.24 -49.59 22.25
N PHE A 150 -38.58 -49.66 22.42
CA PHE A 150 -39.57 -48.95 21.62
C PHE A 150 -40.25 -47.81 22.40
N GLU A 151 -39.92 -47.60 23.68
CA GLU A 151 -40.32 -46.35 24.32
C GLU A 151 -39.64 -45.21 23.57
N LYS A 152 -40.44 -44.22 23.18
CA LYS A 152 -40.00 -43.05 22.42
C LYS A 152 -38.89 -42.35 23.20
N ALA A 153 -37.66 -42.75 22.99
CA ALA A 153 -36.55 -41.87 23.17
C ALA A 153 -36.79 -40.73 22.18
N ASP A 154 -36.92 -39.53 22.72
CA ASP A 154 -36.99 -38.27 21.98
C ASP A 154 -35.67 -38.06 21.21
N PHE A 155 -35.42 -38.91 20.22
CA PHE A 155 -34.23 -38.85 19.38
C PHE A 155 -34.35 -37.81 18.26
N MET A 156 -35.45 -37.08 18.23
CA MET A 156 -35.58 -35.88 17.41
C MET A 156 -35.46 -34.65 18.29
N SER A 157 -34.28 -34.41 18.85
CA SER A 157 -33.92 -33.01 19.10
C SER A 157 -33.92 -32.34 17.73
N PRO A 158 -34.82 -31.37 17.45
CA PRO A 158 -34.80 -30.66 16.19
C PRO A 158 -33.41 -30.04 16.05
N ILE A 159 -32.78 -30.24 14.90
CA ILE A 159 -31.53 -29.57 14.56
C ILE A 159 -31.86 -28.07 14.70
N LYS A 160 -31.40 -27.45 15.78
CA LYS A 160 -31.41 -25.98 15.90
C LYS A 160 -30.63 -25.51 14.67
N GLY A 161 -31.29 -24.71 13.83
CA GLY A 161 -30.82 -24.37 12.49
C GLY A 161 -29.34 -23.99 12.45
N VAL A 162 -28.74 -24.15 11.28
CA VAL A 162 -27.35 -23.79 11.06
C VAL A 162 -27.18 -22.28 11.24
N GLU A 163 -26.39 -21.89 12.23
CA GLU A 163 -25.90 -20.52 12.39
C GLU A 163 -24.56 -20.43 11.65
N VAL A 164 -24.55 -19.81 10.46
CA VAL A 164 -23.33 -19.54 9.70
C VAL A 164 -22.82 -18.16 10.11
N GLU A 165 -21.84 -18.13 11.00
CA GLU A 165 -21.07 -16.91 11.27
C GLU A 165 -19.99 -16.78 10.17
N ALA A 166 -20.21 -15.86 9.24
CA ALA A 166 -19.24 -15.54 8.21
C ALA A 166 -18.41 -14.34 8.67
N GLU A 167 -17.26 -14.60 9.27
CA GLU A 167 -16.24 -13.57 9.48
C GLU A 167 -15.59 -13.25 8.14
N VAL A 168 -15.87 -12.07 7.61
CA VAL A 168 -15.12 -11.52 6.48
C VAL A 168 -13.82 -10.94 7.05
N TYR A 169 -12.76 -11.73 7.04
CA TYR A 169 -11.41 -11.20 7.19
C TYR A 169 -11.07 -10.39 5.95
N SER A 170 -11.08 -9.07 6.08
CA SER A 170 -10.38 -8.22 5.13
C SER A 170 -8.97 -8.03 5.67
N ASP A 171 -7.99 -8.67 5.04
CA ASP A 171 -6.56 -8.45 5.31
C ASP A 171 -6.17 -7.07 4.76
N TYR A 172 -6.80 -6.01 5.27
CA TYR A 172 -6.42 -4.66 4.94
C TYR A 172 -5.17 -4.35 5.75
N ASN A 173 -4.06 -4.15 5.05
CA ASN A 173 -2.97 -3.31 5.55
C ASN A 173 -3.41 -1.84 5.47
N ASP A 174 -4.52 -1.56 6.15
CA ASP A 174 -5.32 -0.36 6.01
C ASP A 174 -4.42 0.83 6.34
N ASN A 175 -4.19 1.67 5.34
CA ASN A 175 -3.41 2.90 5.44
C ASN A 175 -1.88 2.80 5.43
N ALA A 176 -1.27 1.68 5.01
CA ALA A 176 0.17 1.66 4.78
C ALA A 176 0.57 2.58 3.61
N GLU A 177 1.52 3.47 3.85
CA GLU A 177 2.13 4.30 2.81
C GLU A 177 3.05 3.44 1.93
N PHE A 178 3.08 3.74 0.63
CA PHE A 178 4.03 3.13 -0.30
C PHE A 178 4.71 4.20 -1.15
N ASP A 179 5.94 3.89 -1.56
CA ASP A 179 6.75 4.74 -2.43
C ASP A 179 6.19 4.74 -3.86
N ILE A 180 5.98 5.93 -4.41
CA ILE A 180 5.48 6.12 -5.78
C ILE A 180 6.57 6.54 -6.77
N ARG A 181 7.83 6.63 -6.33
CA ARG A 181 8.94 7.05 -7.17
C ARG A 181 9.28 5.94 -8.17
N SER A 182 9.58 6.36 -9.40
CA SER A 182 10.29 5.49 -10.34
C SER A 182 11.66 5.10 -9.76
N PRO A 183 12.28 3.99 -10.20
CA PRO A 183 13.64 3.66 -9.76
C PRO A 183 14.59 4.85 -9.87
N VAL A 184 15.23 5.23 -8.77
CA VAL A 184 16.11 6.40 -8.70
C VAL A 184 17.53 6.00 -8.32
N LEU A 185 18.51 6.72 -8.88
CA LEU A 185 19.87 6.79 -8.37
C LEU A 185 20.05 8.18 -7.74
N ALA A 186 20.34 8.23 -6.45
CA ALA A 186 20.57 9.50 -5.75
C ALA A 186 21.96 10.05 -6.13
N ILE A 187 21.98 11.27 -6.67
CA ILE A 187 23.20 12.03 -6.96
C ILE A 187 23.06 13.45 -6.40
N GLY A 188 24.19 14.08 -6.12
CA GLY A 188 24.21 15.47 -5.67
C GLY A 188 23.75 16.42 -6.77
N TRP A 189 23.17 17.55 -6.36
CA TRP A 189 22.91 18.70 -7.22
C TRP A 189 23.52 19.94 -6.57
N GLN A 190 24.13 20.78 -7.40
CA GLN A 190 24.76 22.00 -6.96
C GLN A 190 24.44 23.15 -7.91
N ILE A 191 24.39 24.37 -7.38
CA ILE A 191 24.07 25.61 -8.10
C ILE A 191 25.25 26.57 -8.03
N CYS A 192 25.60 27.20 -9.14
CA CYS A 192 26.69 28.17 -9.21
C CYS A 192 26.34 29.43 -8.42
N VAL A 193 27.09 29.70 -7.35
CA VAL A 193 26.97 30.90 -6.51
C VAL A 193 28.07 31.93 -6.80
N LEU A 194 29.14 31.50 -7.49
CA LEU A 194 30.24 32.35 -7.95
C LEU A 194 30.54 32.03 -9.42
N GLY A 195 30.17 32.94 -10.31
CA GLY A 195 30.38 32.78 -11.76
C GLY A 195 30.00 34.04 -12.53
N ALA A 196 29.96 33.93 -13.86
CA ALA A 196 29.60 35.05 -14.72
C ALA A 196 28.11 35.39 -14.58
N TYR A 197 27.77 36.68 -14.52
CA TYR A 197 26.36 37.07 -14.50
C TYR A 197 25.72 36.88 -15.89
N PRO A 198 24.59 36.14 -16.02
CA PRO A 198 23.97 35.89 -17.30
C PRO A 198 23.34 37.17 -17.87
N ARG A 199 23.57 37.43 -19.17
CA ARG A 199 22.91 38.51 -19.89
C ARG A 199 21.54 38.04 -20.36
N ARG A 200 20.49 38.81 -20.05
CA ARG A 200 19.16 38.55 -20.60
C ARG A 200 19.18 38.83 -22.11
N ALA A 201 18.71 37.87 -22.89
CA ALA A 201 18.46 38.03 -24.33
C ALA A 201 17.08 38.64 -24.58
#